data_AF-A0AAW7LZP8-F1
#
_entry.id   AF-A0AAW7LZP8-F1
#
_cell.length_a   1.000
_cell.length_b   1.000
_cell.length_c   1.000
_cell.angle_alpha   90.00
_cell.angle_beta   90.00
_cell.angle_gamma   90.00
#
_symmetry.space_group_name_H-M   'P 1'
#
loop_
_entity.id
_entity.type
_entity.pdbx_description
1 polymer ?
#
loop_
_entity_poly.entity_id
_entity_poly.type
_entity_poly.pdbx_seq_one_letter_code
_entity_poly.pdbx_strand_id
1 'polypeptide(L)' 'MMIDCDSCEMRGKSCGDCVVSFLTIEVRPSDRARVEFDDDEASAVAALAEGGLVPPLRLVRPPRAG' A
#
# COMPACT_ATOMS: atom_id res chain seq x y z
N MET A 1 15.02 -18.45 0.26
CA MET A 1 14.38 -18.33 1.59
C MET A 1 13.01 -18.98 1.51
N MET A 2 12.61 -19.78 2.50
CA MET A 2 11.29 -20.42 2.55
C MET A 2 10.54 -19.90 3.78
N ILE A 3 9.30 -19.46 3.58
CA ILE A 3 8.42 -18.99 4.66
C ILE A 3 7.36 -20.05 4.85
N ASP A 4 7.23 -20.56 6.09
CA ASP A 4 6.20 -21.50 6.49
C ASP A 4 5.13 -20.80 7.33
N CYS A 5 3.94 -20.61 6.76
CA CYS A 5 2.85 -19.96 7.47
C CYS A 5 2.17 -20.88 8.49
N ASP A 6 2.36 -22.20 8.42
CA ASP A 6 1.72 -23.14 9.36
C ASP A 6 2.41 -23.11 10.74
N SER A 7 3.71 -22.80 10.81
CA SER A 7 4.46 -22.62 12.05
C SER A 7 4.54 -21.16 12.55
N CYS A 8 3.88 -20.21 11.88
CA CYS A 8 3.94 -18.81 12.27
C CYS A 8 3.12 -18.53 13.56
N GLU A 9 3.78 -18.07 14.63
CA GLU A 9 3.12 -17.75 15.91
C GLU A 9 2.07 -16.62 15.82
N MET A 10 2.16 -15.79 14.78
CA MET A 10 1.24 -14.69 14.49
C MET A 10 0.15 -15.05 13.49
N ARG A 11 0.09 -16.32 13.03
CA ARG A 11 -0.94 -16.79 12.09
C ARG A 11 -2.34 -16.46 12.62
N GLY A 12 -3.15 -15.83 11.78
CA GLY A 12 -4.51 -15.38 12.08
C GLY A 12 -4.60 -14.06 12.86
N LYS A 13 -3.56 -13.65 13.61
CA LYS A 13 -3.59 -12.43 14.44
C LYS A 13 -3.20 -11.17 13.66
N SER A 14 -2.14 -11.27 12.87
CA SER A 14 -1.59 -10.13 12.11
C SER A 14 -1.36 -10.47 10.64
N CYS A 15 -2.06 -11.48 10.11
CA CYS A 15 -1.93 -11.84 8.70
C CYS A 15 -2.32 -10.69 7.77
N GLY A 16 -3.24 -9.79 8.16
CA GLY A 16 -3.62 -8.63 7.35
C GLY A 16 -2.48 -7.64 7.09
N ASP A 17 -1.44 -7.64 7.92
CA ASP A 17 -0.26 -6.76 7.83
C ASP A 17 1.05 -7.56 7.64
N CYS A 18 0.95 -8.81 7.19
CA CYS A 18 2.11 -9.68 6.99
C CYS A 18 2.72 -9.51 5.59
N VAL A 19 4.05 -9.58 5.46
CA VAL A 19 4.75 -9.54 4.16
C VAL A 19 4.24 -10.60 3.16
N VAL A 20 3.85 -11.79 3.64
CA VAL A 20 3.28 -12.84 2.77
C VAL A 20 1.98 -12.35 2.16
N SER A 21 1.14 -11.67 2.93
CA SER A 21 -0.10 -11.09 2.43
C SER A 21 0.16 -10.03 1.37
N PHE A 22 1.10 -9.10 1.61
CA PHE A 22 1.49 -8.10 0.61
C PHE A 22 2.02 -8.72 -0.70
N LEU A 23 2.69 -9.88 -0.63
CA LEU A 23 3.30 -10.53 -1.79
C LEU A 23 2.36 -11.51 -2.52
N THR A 24 1.37 -12.09 -1.82
CA THR A 24 0.57 -13.21 -2.34
C THR A 24 -0.93 -12.93 -2.42
N ILE A 25 -1.45 -12.01 -1.62
CA ILE A 25 -2.84 -11.57 -1.80
C ILE A 25 -2.84 -10.74 -3.07
N GLU A 26 -3.49 -11.27 -4.11
CA GLU A 26 -3.84 -10.46 -5.26
C GLU A 26 -4.56 -9.22 -4.74
N VAL A 27 -4.05 -8.04 -5.09
CA VAL A 27 -4.81 -6.79 -4.96
C VAL A 27 -6.02 -6.96 -5.86
N ARG A 28 -7.06 -7.61 -5.33
CA ARG A 28 -8.37 -7.58 -5.96
C ARG A 28 -8.68 -6.10 -6.09
N PRO A 29 -9.10 -5.61 -7.25
CA PRO A 29 -9.79 -4.34 -7.32
C PRO A 29 -11.14 -4.54 -6.60
N SER A 30 -11.09 -4.78 -5.28
CA SER A 30 -12.17 -4.51 -4.36
C SER A 30 -12.45 -3.05 -4.63
N ASP A 31 -13.62 -2.78 -5.21
CA ASP A 31 -14.19 -1.47 -5.50
C ASP A 31 -13.15 -0.37 -5.49
N ARG A 32 -12.68 0.03 -6.69
CA ARG A 32 -11.80 1.20 -6.87
C ARG A 32 -12.51 2.48 -6.40
N ALA A 33 -12.80 2.57 -5.12
CA ALA A 33 -13.10 3.79 -4.42
C ALA A 33 -11.89 4.66 -4.72
N ARG A 34 -12.14 5.71 -5.50
CA ARG A 34 -11.13 6.74 -5.70
C ARG A 34 -10.80 7.25 -4.30
N VAL A 35 -9.56 7.04 -3.89
CA VAL A 35 -9.02 7.71 -2.73
C VAL A 35 -8.63 9.09 -3.23
N GLU A 36 -9.41 10.09 -2.84
CA GLU A 36 -9.09 11.48 -3.11
C GLU A 36 -8.16 11.96 -2.02
N PHE A 37 -7.10 12.64 -2.45
CA PHE A 37 -6.20 13.38 -1.58
C PHE A 37 -6.34 14.85 -1.94
N ASP A 38 -6.50 15.70 -0.94
CA ASP A 38 -6.24 17.12 -1.14
C ASP A 38 -4.73 17.42 -1.22
N ASP A 39 -4.37 18.68 -1.46
CA ASP A 39 -2.97 19.07 -1.63
C ASP A 39 -2.14 18.91 -0.33
N ASP A 40 -2.76 19.05 0.84
CA ASP A 40 -2.10 18.90 2.14
C ASP A 40 -1.85 17.42 2.44
N GLU A 41 -2.83 16.57 2.20
CA GLU A 41 -2.69 15.13 2.38
C GLU A 41 -1.69 14.53 1.38
N ALA A 42 -1.70 14.98 0.12
CA ALA A 42 -0.70 14.58 -0.87
C ALA A 42 0.72 14.98 -0.44
N SER A 43 0.86 16.18 0.14
CA SER A 43 2.14 16.67 0.69
C SER A 43 2.59 15.85 1.89
N ALA A 44 1.67 15.47 2.78
CA ALA A 44 1.96 14.61 3.92
C ALA A 44 2.45 13.23 3.47
N VAL A 45 1.78 12.61 2.50
CA VAL A 45 2.20 11.32 1.93
C VAL A 45 3.59 11.43 1.27
N ALA A 46 3.88 12.54 0.59
CA ALA A 46 5.20 12.79 0.01
C ALA A 46 6.29 12.84 1.10
N ALA A 47 6.06 13.57 2.19
CA ALA A 47 7.00 13.66 3.31
C ALA A 47 7.27 12.29 3.97
N LEU A 48 6.22 11.46 4.13
CA LEU A 48 6.37 10.09 4.65
C LEU A 48 7.20 9.22 3.70
N ALA A 49 7.03 9.39 2.39
CA ALA A 49 7.78 8.65 1.39
C ALA A 49 9.26 9.07 1.35
N GLU A 50 9.55 10.36 1.47
CA GLU A 50 10.92 10.89 1.61
C GLU A 50 11.62 10.35 2.86
N GLY A 51 10.86 10.17 3.95
CA GLY A 51 11.35 9.52 5.18
C GLY A 51 11.47 8.00 5.12
N GLY A 52 11.05 7.35 4.03
CA GLY A 52 11.08 5.89 3.86
C GLY A 52 10.03 5.12 4.65
N LEU A 53 9.00 5.81 5.15
CA LEU A 53 7.92 5.21 5.95
C LEU A 53 6.83 4.58 5.08
N VAL A 54 6.65 5.08 3.86
CA VAL A 54 5.68 4.56 2.88
C VAL A 54 6.27 4.53 1.46
N PRO A 55 5.75 3.69 0.55
CA PRO A 55 6.10 3.78 -0.87
C PRO A 55 5.62 5.11 -1.49
N PRO A 56 6.37 5.70 -2.45
CA PRO A 56 5.96 6.94 -3.11
C PRO A 56 4.70 6.73 -3.97
N LEU A 57 3.88 7.78 -4.11
CA LEU A 57 2.74 7.79 -5.02
C LEU A 57 3.23 7.64 -6.48
N ARG A 58 2.79 6.57 -7.16
CA ARG A 58 3.14 6.28 -8.56
C ARG A 58 1.97 6.61 -9.50
N LEU A 59 1.36 7.77 -9.31
CA LEU A 59 0.22 8.22 -10.10
C LEU A 59 0.71 8.84 -11.42
N VAL A 60 0.12 8.42 -12.55
CA VAL A 60 0.31 9.12 -13.83
C VAL A 60 -0.71 10.26 -13.87
N ARG A 61 -0.25 11.49 -13.74
CA ARG A 61 -1.14 12.66 -13.86
C ARG A 61 -1.55 12.80 -15.33
N PRO A 62 -2.86 12.75 -15.67
CA PRO A 62 -3.26 13.06 -17.04
C PRO A 62 -2.86 14.50 -17.38
N PRO A 63 -2.51 14.80 -18.64
CA PRO A 63 -2.21 16.16 -19.06
C PRO A 63 -3.40 17.06 -18.70
N ARG A 64 -3.11 18.22 -18.09
CA ARG A 64 -4.15 19.21 -17.79
C ARG A 64 -4.77 19.64 -19.12
N ALA A 65 -6.08 19.45 -19.27
CA ALA A 65 -6.81 20.05 -20.38
C ALA A 65 -6.71 21.58 -20.22
N GLY A 66 -6.10 22.24 -21.21
CA GLY A 66 -6.03 23.69 -21.31
C GLY A 66 -7.30 24.30 -21.88
#